data_AF-A0A136I226-F1
#
_entry.id   AF-A0A136I226-F1
#
_cell.length_a   1.000
_cell.length_b   1.000
_cell.length_c   1.000
_cell.angle_alpha   90.00
_cell.angle_beta   90.00
_cell.angle_gamma   90.00
#
_symmetry.space_group_name_H-M   'P 1'
#
loop_
_entity.id
_entity.type
_entity.pdbx_description
1 polymer ?
#
loop_
_entity_poly.entity_id
_entity_poly.type
_entity_poly.pdbx_seq_one_letter_code
_entity_poly.pdbx_strand_id
1 'polypeptide(L)'
;MSIETLTEGSVDGYGIFDQLMRSVRSHLDSEFKLNRINGEDYAKVYSNLSATVLQQAVQFALTDQQLKDQARLTDAQVDKVNADVLLVKQQTENAVIEGENLTKQGTVLDNQVIESTYRVIQMQAETVRIEQQTTNMAAELPNIAKQGTLVDKQVEQIAANIINENKRGALTDQQKINLASENANLISQNALITEQVTQLAAQTAKTEADTAIATQQVTNLQAEAVNLGKQGTLIDKQVSQLTAQTLKIASDKALTDQQIVNLGSEASRIDAETSLTTKRVDEITASVAKLEQDVLLSQAQVLNLGAEKLRIDKQVAVMAQEIEESGERVNKLVADTALTSQQTTNLATQQAQLVAQTGLITKQTEQSAAEVLLTGSQKLKVDKETVLLTNQASKLAAETTNVTKQGAVIDAQADKLVAETSTESSIKSKHDAEVVLLGKQGARVDQEVAQGAAQISKINKEIDVLGQRITSEQAGVTKINKEIELYSAQIQAFADDYTIKNRKIDADLYAVQRTTDPTGIGAPSV
;
A
#
# COMPACT_ATOMS: atom_id res chain seq x y z
N MET A 1 29.67 -193.23 -168.87
CA MET A 1 30.06 -194.51 -169.50
C MET A 1 31.39 -194.32 -170.22
N SER A 2 32.45 -195.02 -169.81
CA SER A 2 33.68 -195.10 -170.60
C SER A 2 33.72 -196.42 -171.36
N ILE A 3 34.37 -196.45 -172.51
CA ILE A 3 34.48 -197.68 -173.31
C ILE A 3 35.24 -198.77 -172.55
N GLU A 4 36.11 -198.38 -171.63
CA GLU A 4 36.91 -199.24 -170.75
C GLU A 4 36.05 -200.14 -169.86
N THR A 5 34.91 -199.64 -169.35
CA THR A 5 33.98 -200.49 -168.59
C THR A 5 33.29 -201.56 -169.44
N LEU A 6 33.21 -201.34 -170.76
CA LEU A 6 32.56 -202.27 -171.67
C LEU A 6 33.56 -203.31 -172.19
N THR A 7 34.67 -202.89 -172.80
CA THR A 7 35.75 -203.76 -173.31
C THR A 7 37.06 -203.00 -173.33
N GLU A 8 38.16 -203.68 -173.08
CA GLU A 8 39.51 -203.14 -173.21
C GLU A 8 40.14 -203.49 -174.58
N GLY A 9 39.36 -204.08 -175.49
CA GLY A 9 39.81 -204.43 -176.85
C GLY A 9 40.83 -205.56 -176.91
N SER A 10 41.05 -206.27 -175.80
CA SER A 10 42.00 -207.36 -175.65
C SER A 10 41.28 -208.64 -175.18
N VAL A 11 41.79 -209.79 -175.63
CA VAL A 11 41.29 -211.11 -175.22
C VAL A 11 41.40 -211.32 -173.70
N ASP A 12 42.35 -210.63 -173.07
CA ASP A 12 42.60 -210.67 -171.62
C ASP A 12 42.03 -209.45 -170.87
N GLY A 13 41.18 -208.63 -171.49
CA GLY A 13 40.59 -207.43 -170.87
C GLY A 13 39.69 -207.70 -169.65
N TYR A 14 39.48 -206.66 -168.83
CA TYR A 14 38.60 -206.68 -167.65
C TYR A 14 37.23 -206.02 -167.86
N GLY A 15 36.94 -205.55 -169.07
CA GLY A 15 35.61 -205.03 -169.40
C GLY A 15 34.53 -206.09 -169.21
N ILE A 16 33.29 -205.67 -168.97
CA ILE A 16 32.15 -206.58 -168.76
C ILE A 16 32.01 -207.54 -169.96
N PHE A 17 32.25 -207.05 -171.18
CA PHE A 17 32.27 -207.85 -172.39
C PHE A 17 33.39 -208.89 -172.37
N ASP A 18 34.60 -208.49 -171.98
CA ASP A 18 35.79 -209.34 -172.02
C ASP A 18 35.65 -210.51 -171.01
N GLN A 19 35.12 -210.24 -169.82
CA GLN A 19 34.88 -211.27 -168.81
C GLN A 19 33.79 -212.27 -169.23
N LEU A 20 32.68 -211.78 -169.81
CA LEU A 20 31.62 -212.65 -170.32
C LEU A 20 32.11 -213.47 -171.53
N MET A 21 32.91 -212.88 -172.41
CA MET A 21 33.49 -213.55 -173.58
C MET A 21 34.47 -214.65 -173.18
N ARG A 22 35.21 -214.46 -172.08
CA ARG A 22 36.12 -215.49 -171.56
C ARG A 22 35.37 -216.74 -171.10
N SER A 23 34.23 -216.55 -170.41
CA SER A 23 33.34 -217.65 -170.00
C SER A 23 32.73 -218.38 -171.20
N VAL A 24 32.19 -217.62 -172.16
CA VAL A 24 31.62 -218.17 -173.39
C VAL A 24 32.64 -218.96 -174.20
N ARG A 25 33.86 -218.42 -174.36
CA ARG A 25 34.94 -219.10 -175.06
C ARG A 25 35.32 -220.42 -174.39
N SER A 26 35.34 -220.46 -173.05
CA SER A 26 35.62 -221.70 -172.30
C SER A 26 34.57 -222.79 -172.56
N HIS A 27 33.29 -222.42 -172.62
CA HIS A 27 32.21 -223.37 -172.92
C HIS A 27 32.23 -223.84 -174.38
N LEU A 28 32.48 -222.93 -175.33
CA LEU A 28 32.61 -223.25 -176.76
C LEU A 28 33.79 -224.19 -177.03
N ASP A 29 34.95 -223.93 -176.43
CA ASP A 29 36.16 -224.74 -176.58
C ASP A 29 35.96 -226.16 -176.00
N SER A 30 35.16 -226.29 -174.92
CA SER A 30 34.76 -227.57 -174.35
C SER A 30 33.87 -228.38 -175.30
N GLU A 31 32.84 -227.78 -175.89
CA GLU A 31 31.91 -228.48 -176.80
C GLU A 31 32.58 -228.92 -178.12
N PHE A 32 33.55 -228.14 -178.60
CA PHE A 32 34.36 -228.47 -179.78
C PHE A 32 35.25 -229.70 -179.55
N LYS A 33 35.95 -229.75 -178.40
CA LYS A 33 36.80 -230.89 -178.02
C LYS A 33 36.02 -232.20 -177.84
N LEU A 34 34.73 -232.12 -177.51
CA LEU A 34 33.83 -233.26 -177.37
C LEU A 34 33.24 -233.75 -178.71
N ASN A 35 33.67 -233.19 -179.85
CA ASN A 35 33.16 -233.53 -181.19
C ASN A 35 31.63 -233.34 -181.37
N ARG A 36 30.99 -232.53 -180.52
CA ARG A 36 29.54 -232.27 -180.60
C ARG A 36 29.17 -231.22 -181.65
N ILE A 37 30.15 -230.43 -182.08
CA ILE A 37 30.02 -229.36 -183.06
C ILE A 37 31.23 -229.40 -183.98
N ASN A 38 30.99 -229.26 -185.29
CA ASN A 38 32.06 -229.22 -186.29
C ASN A 38 32.63 -227.79 -186.44
N GLY A 39 33.69 -227.64 -187.24
CA GLY A 39 34.36 -226.35 -187.43
C GLY A 39 33.49 -225.25 -188.06
N GLU A 40 32.46 -225.63 -188.82
CA GLU A 40 31.51 -224.66 -189.39
C GLU A 40 30.51 -224.16 -188.33
N ASP A 41 30.06 -225.05 -187.46
CA ASP A 41 29.15 -224.72 -186.35
C ASP A 41 29.84 -223.92 -185.25
N TYR A 42 31.14 -224.13 -185.01
CA TYR A 42 31.92 -223.37 -184.03
C TYR A 42 31.95 -221.87 -184.32
N ALA A 43 32.21 -221.48 -185.58
CA ALA A 43 32.25 -220.08 -185.99
C ALA A 43 30.88 -219.41 -185.89
N LYS A 44 29.80 -220.13 -186.23
CA LYS A 44 28.42 -219.65 -186.10
C LYS A 44 28.03 -219.43 -184.64
N VAL A 45 28.35 -220.39 -183.76
CA VAL A 45 28.03 -220.32 -182.32
C VAL A 45 28.86 -219.24 -181.63
N TYR A 46 30.16 -219.12 -181.95
CA TYR A 46 31.02 -218.06 -181.43
C TYR A 46 30.54 -216.67 -181.84
N SER A 47 30.17 -216.47 -183.11
CA SER A 47 29.67 -215.18 -183.59
C SER A 47 28.34 -214.80 -182.93
N ASN A 48 27.41 -215.75 -182.79
CA ASN A 48 26.12 -215.50 -182.13
C ASN A 48 26.29 -215.18 -180.64
N LEU A 49 27.11 -215.96 -179.93
CA LEU A 49 27.37 -215.71 -178.52
C LEU A 49 28.17 -214.42 -178.32
N SER A 50 29.11 -214.07 -179.20
CA SER A 50 29.83 -212.79 -179.12
C SER A 50 28.88 -211.60 -179.27
N ALA A 51 27.97 -211.65 -180.24
CA ALA A 51 26.95 -210.63 -180.41
C ALA A 51 26.03 -210.55 -179.19
N THR A 52 25.62 -211.68 -178.63
CA THR A 52 24.77 -211.78 -177.43
C THR A 52 25.46 -211.20 -176.19
N VAL A 53 26.72 -211.56 -175.98
CA VAL A 53 27.54 -211.09 -174.85
C VAL A 53 27.81 -209.60 -174.96
N LEU A 54 28.06 -209.07 -176.15
CA LEU A 54 28.21 -207.62 -176.36
C LEU A 54 26.93 -206.90 -175.99
N GLN A 55 25.78 -207.42 -176.43
CA GLN A 55 24.48 -206.86 -176.14
C GLN A 55 24.17 -206.87 -174.62
N GLN A 56 24.48 -207.96 -173.93
CA GLN A 56 24.32 -208.07 -172.47
C GLN A 56 25.31 -207.22 -171.68
N ALA A 57 26.55 -207.08 -172.14
CA ALA A 57 27.55 -206.24 -171.50
C ALA A 57 27.18 -204.75 -171.62
N VAL A 58 26.73 -204.30 -172.81
CA VAL A 58 26.19 -202.95 -173.00
C VAL A 58 24.98 -202.74 -172.10
N GLN A 59 24.08 -203.73 -172.02
CA GLN A 59 22.89 -203.65 -171.17
C GLN A 59 23.26 -203.51 -169.68
N PHE A 60 24.19 -204.31 -169.16
CA PHE A 60 24.61 -204.22 -167.76
C PHE A 60 25.30 -202.89 -167.45
N ALA A 61 26.22 -202.42 -168.31
CA ALA A 61 26.89 -201.14 -168.14
C ALA A 61 25.89 -199.96 -168.15
N LEU A 62 24.87 -200.03 -169.00
CA LEU A 62 23.79 -199.04 -169.03
C LEU A 62 22.95 -199.09 -167.75
N THR A 63 22.61 -200.29 -167.26
CA THR A 63 21.81 -200.48 -166.05
C THR A 63 22.54 -200.04 -164.77
N ASP A 64 23.84 -200.29 -164.63
CA ASP A 64 24.66 -199.78 -163.50
C ASP A 64 24.70 -198.25 -163.47
N GLN A 65 24.91 -197.61 -164.62
CA GLN A 65 24.88 -196.15 -164.71
C GLN A 65 23.50 -195.59 -164.38
N GLN A 66 22.42 -196.19 -164.90
CA GLN A 66 21.05 -195.81 -164.58
C GLN A 66 20.74 -195.91 -163.08
N LEU A 67 21.22 -196.96 -162.41
CA LEU A 67 21.09 -197.14 -160.96
C LEU A 67 21.82 -196.04 -160.18
N LYS A 68 23.04 -195.69 -160.57
CA LYS A 68 23.82 -194.61 -159.94
C LYS A 68 23.15 -193.23 -160.12
N ASP A 69 22.65 -192.94 -161.32
CA ASP A 69 21.94 -191.69 -161.59
C ASP A 69 20.59 -191.63 -160.84
N GLN A 70 19.88 -192.77 -160.74
CA GLN A 70 18.66 -192.89 -159.94
C GLN A 70 18.93 -192.73 -158.44
N ALA A 71 20.02 -193.31 -157.92
CA ALA A 71 20.44 -193.13 -156.52
C ALA A 71 20.78 -191.66 -156.24
N ARG A 72 21.56 -191.00 -157.11
CA ARG A 72 21.83 -189.55 -156.99
C ARG A 72 20.56 -188.71 -157.04
N LEU A 73 19.60 -189.06 -157.90
CA LEU A 73 18.32 -188.36 -157.98
C LEU A 73 17.51 -188.56 -156.68
N THR A 74 17.49 -189.77 -156.13
CA THR A 74 16.81 -190.08 -154.88
C THR A 74 17.46 -189.37 -153.69
N ASP A 75 18.79 -189.34 -153.59
CA ASP A 75 19.50 -188.58 -152.56
C ASP A 75 19.18 -187.08 -152.65
N ALA A 76 19.21 -186.53 -153.87
CA ALA A 76 18.83 -185.13 -154.10
C ALA A 76 17.35 -184.85 -153.76
N GLN A 77 16.44 -185.81 -153.98
CA GLN A 77 15.04 -185.70 -153.56
C GLN A 77 14.89 -185.76 -152.04
N VAL A 78 15.64 -186.62 -151.35
CA VAL A 78 15.67 -186.68 -149.88
C VAL A 78 16.18 -185.37 -149.31
N ASP A 79 17.27 -184.82 -149.86
CA ASP A 79 17.82 -183.52 -149.44
C ASP A 79 16.81 -182.39 -149.65
N LYS A 80 16.09 -182.39 -150.79
CA LYS A 80 15.02 -181.42 -151.05
C LYS A 80 13.88 -181.55 -150.04
N VAL A 81 13.39 -182.76 -149.78
CA VAL A 81 12.31 -183.00 -148.80
C VAL A 81 12.74 -182.57 -147.40
N ASN A 82 13.99 -182.86 -147.01
CA ASN A 82 14.52 -182.39 -145.72
C ASN A 82 14.56 -180.86 -145.64
N ALA A 83 14.94 -180.18 -146.73
CA ALA A 83 14.88 -178.72 -146.81
C ALA A 83 13.43 -178.19 -146.73
N ASP A 84 12.48 -178.82 -147.42
CA ASP A 84 11.05 -178.45 -147.37
C ASP A 84 10.46 -178.66 -145.97
N VAL A 85 10.83 -179.74 -145.27
CA VAL A 85 10.42 -179.99 -143.87
C VAL A 85 10.95 -178.91 -142.94
N LEU A 86 12.22 -178.51 -143.10
CA LEU A 86 12.81 -177.41 -142.33
C LEU A 86 12.09 -176.08 -142.60
N LEU A 87 11.74 -175.81 -143.86
CA LEU A 87 11.00 -174.61 -144.24
C LEU A 87 9.59 -174.59 -143.62
N VAL A 88 8.84 -175.70 -143.70
CA VAL A 88 7.49 -175.82 -143.12
C VAL A 88 7.54 -175.68 -141.60
N LYS A 89 8.56 -176.25 -140.95
CA LYS A 89 8.75 -176.10 -139.50
C LYS A 89 8.96 -174.62 -139.14
N GLN A 90 9.83 -173.92 -139.87
CA GLN A 90 10.04 -172.48 -139.67
C GLN A 90 8.77 -171.66 -139.93
N GLN A 91 7.99 -172.00 -140.96
CA GLN A 91 6.71 -171.33 -141.23
C GLN A 91 5.68 -171.54 -140.12
N THR A 92 5.63 -172.75 -139.57
CA THR A 92 4.75 -173.07 -138.43
C THR A 92 5.17 -172.29 -137.18
N GLU A 93 6.47 -172.23 -136.90
CA GLU A 93 7.02 -171.41 -135.81
C GLU A 93 6.72 -169.93 -136.00
N ASN A 94 6.86 -169.39 -137.21
CA ASN A 94 6.52 -168.00 -137.52
C ASN A 94 5.02 -167.71 -137.36
N ALA A 95 4.13 -168.61 -137.78
CA ALA A 95 2.69 -168.44 -137.63
C ALA A 95 2.25 -168.47 -136.16
N VAL A 96 2.88 -169.30 -135.33
CA VAL A 96 2.68 -169.30 -133.87
C VAL A 96 3.11 -167.95 -133.28
N ILE A 97 4.30 -167.46 -133.66
CA ILE A 97 4.79 -166.15 -133.22
C ILE A 97 3.84 -165.02 -133.67
N GLU A 98 3.31 -165.08 -134.89
CA GLU A 98 2.35 -164.10 -135.40
C GLU A 98 1.03 -164.14 -134.60
N GLY A 99 0.51 -165.33 -134.29
CA GLY A 99 -0.65 -165.49 -133.40
C GLY A 99 -0.42 -164.95 -131.99
N GLU A 100 0.76 -165.19 -131.41
CA GLU A 100 1.16 -164.59 -130.13
C GLU A 100 1.28 -163.06 -130.21
N ASN A 101 1.82 -162.52 -131.30
CA ASN A 101 1.96 -161.09 -131.51
C ASN A 101 0.59 -160.41 -131.68
N LEU A 102 -0.35 -161.01 -132.43
CA LEU A 102 -1.72 -160.53 -132.55
C LEU A 102 -2.45 -160.55 -131.20
N THR A 103 -2.25 -161.61 -130.40
CA THR A 103 -2.81 -161.69 -129.04
C THR A 103 -2.27 -160.56 -128.16
N LYS A 104 -0.96 -160.32 -128.18
CA LYS A 104 -0.33 -159.18 -127.47
C LYS A 104 -0.89 -157.84 -127.95
N GLN A 105 -1.08 -157.67 -129.26
CA GLN A 105 -1.66 -156.45 -129.83
C GLN A 105 -3.11 -156.24 -129.39
N GLY A 106 -3.90 -157.31 -129.31
CA GLY A 106 -5.25 -157.29 -128.72
C GLY A 106 -5.23 -156.81 -127.26
N THR A 107 -4.36 -157.38 -126.43
CA THR A 107 -4.20 -156.94 -125.03
C THR A 107 -3.75 -155.47 -124.91
N VAL A 108 -2.86 -155.01 -125.81
CA VAL A 108 -2.44 -153.59 -125.83
C VAL A 108 -3.61 -152.68 -126.19
N LEU A 109 -4.43 -153.05 -127.17
CA LEU A 109 -5.61 -152.29 -127.56
C LEU A 109 -6.65 -152.24 -126.42
N ASP A 110 -6.90 -153.37 -125.75
CA ASP A 110 -7.79 -153.43 -124.59
C ASP A 110 -7.29 -152.50 -123.47
N ASN A 111 -5.99 -152.52 -123.18
CA ASN A 111 -5.38 -151.62 -122.21
C ASN A 111 -5.50 -150.13 -122.63
N GLN A 112 -5.33 -149.81 -123.92
CA GLN A 112 -5.53 -148.45 -124.44
C GLN A 112 -6.98 -148.00 -124.32
N VAL A 113 -7.95 -148.88 -124.57
CA VAL A 113 -9.37 -148.60 -124.36
C VAL A 113 -9.66 -148.35 -122.88
N ILE A 114 -9.11 -149.16 -121.97
CA ILE A 114 -9.22 -148.95 -120.52
C ILE A 114 -8.62 -147.60 -120.11
N GLU A 115 -7.42 -147.26 -120.57
CA GLU A 115 -6.78 -145.96 -120.29
C GLU A 115 -7.60 -144.78 -120.82
N SER A 116 -8.11 -144.88 -122.06
CA SER A 116 -8.93 -143.82 -122.64
C SER A 116 -10.26 -143.66 -121.90
N THR A 117 -10.88 -144.76 -121.45
CA THR A 117 -12.08 -144.74 -120.62
C THR A 117 -11.79 -144.08 -119.26
N TYR A 118 -10.66 -144.39 -118.64
CA TYR A 118 -10.23 -143.75 -117.41
C TYR A 118 -10.03 -142.23 -117.60
N ARG A 119 -9.40 -141.81 -118.70
CA ARG A 119 -9.25 -140.38 -119.04
C ARG A 119 -10.61 -139.69 -119.20
N VAL A 120 -11.57 -140.32 -119.87
CA VAL A 120 -12.93 -139.78 -120.00
C VAL A 120 -13.61 -139.61 -118.64
N ILE A 121 -13.48 -140.59 -117.75
CA ILE A 121 -14.04 -140.52 -116.39
C ILE A 121 -13.41 -139.36 -115.60
N GLN A 122 -12.08 -139.18 -115.69
CA GLN A 122 -11.38 -138.06 -115.05
C GLN A 122 -11.84 -136.71 -115.60
N MET A 123 -12.02 -136.60 -116.92
CA MET A 123 -12.54 -135.40 -117.56
C MET A 123 -13.97 -135.08 -117.11
N GLN A 124 -14.84 -136.09 -117.04
CA GLN A 124 -16.22 -135.92 -116.53
C GLN A 124 -16.23 -135.44 -115.08
N ALA A 125 -15.36 -135.99 -114.22
CA ALA A 125 -15.22 -135.54 -112.84
C ALA A 125 -14.74 -134.08 -112.76
N GLU A 126 -13.78 -133.68 -113.57
CA GLU A 126 -13.31 -132.28 -113.60
C GLU A 126 -14.40 -131.32 -114.13
N THR A 127 -15.18 -131.73 -115.14
CA THR A 127 -16.34 -130.94 -115.60
C THR A 127 -17.33 -130.69 -114.47
N VAL A 128 -17.69 -131.72 -113.70
CA VAL A 128 -18.57 -131.58 -112.53
C VAL A 128 -17.96 -130.63 -111.49
N ARG A 129 -16.64 -130.70 -111.26
CA ARG A 129 -15.94 -129.80 -110.35
C ARG A 129 -16.01 -128.34 -110.81
N ILE A 130 -15.81 -128.09 -112.11
CA ILE A 130 -15.90 -126.76 -112.72
C ILE A 130 -17.34 -126.22 -112.66
N GLU A 131 -18.35 -127.04 -112.92
CA GLU A 131 -19.76 -126.66 -112.80
C GLU A 131 -20.12 -126.25 -111.36
N GLN A 132 -19.64 -127.01 -110.36
CA GLN A 132 -19.81 -126.68 -108.96
C GLN A 132 -19.09 -125.38 -108.58
N GLN A 133 -17.84 -125.18 -109.03
CA GLN A 133 -17.12 -123.92 -108.81
C GLN A 133 -17.86 -122.74 -109.43
N THR A 134 -18.40 -122.91 -110.63
CA THR A 134 -19.19 -121.88 -111.32
C THR A 134 -20.45 -121.54 -110.54
N THR A 135 -21.14 -122.53 -109.99
CA THR A 135 -22.34 -122.33 -109.15
C THR A 135 -21.98 -121.63 -107.83
N ASN A 136 -20.88 -122.01 -107.20
CA ASN A 136 -20.39 -121.35 -105.98
C ASN A 136 -20.06 -119.86 -106.25
N MET A 137 -19.32 -119.57 -107.32
CA MET A 137 -19.01 -118.19 -107.72
C MET A 137 -20.27 -117.39 -108.06
N ALA A 138 -21.24 -117.99 -108.76
CA ALA A 138 -22.52 -117.36 -109.05
C ALA A 138 -23.33 -117.06 -107.77
N ALA A 139 -23.25 -117.92 -106.75
CA ALA A 139 -23.86 -117.67 -105.44
C ALA A 139 -23.11 -116.61 -104.61
N GLU A 140 -21.80 -116.44 -104.82
CA GLU A 140 -20.99 -115.40 -104.16
C GLU A 140 -21.22 -114.00 -104.75
N LEU A 141 -21.58 -113.87 -106.03
CA LEU A 141 -21.87 -112.58 -106.67
C LEU A 141 -22.94 -111.74 -105.91
N PRO A 142 -24.10 -112.30 -105.54
CA PRO A 142 -25.07 -111.60 -104.68
C PRO A 142 -24.51 -111.18 -103.31
N ASN A 143 -23.58 -111.95 -102.73
CA ASN A 143 -22.99 -111.60 -101.43
C ASN A 143 -22.05 -110.39 -101.56
N ILE A 144 -21.26 -110.32 -102.63
CA ILE A 144 -20.43 -109.15 -102.95
C ILE A 144 -21.32 -107.93 -103.17
N ALA A 145 -22.42 -108.07 -103.93
CA ALA A 145 -23.37 -106.99 -104.14
C ALA A 145 -24.00 -106.50 -102.82
N LYS A 146 -24.41 -107.43 -101.94
CA LYS A 146 -24.90 -107.09 -100.59
C LYS A 146 -23.85 -106.35 -99.76
N GLN A 147 -22.59 -106.78 -99.81
CA GLN A 147 -21.47 -106.07 -99.17
C GLN A 147 -21.31 -104.65 -99.70
N GLY A 148 -21.41 -104.45 -101.02
CA GLY A 148 -21.43 -103.11 -101.62
C GLY A 148 -22.52 -102.23 -101.02
N THR A 149 -23.77 -102.72 -101.00
CA THR A 149 -24.89 -101.96 -100.42
C THR A 149 -24.74 -101.69 -98.91
N LEU A 150 -24.06 -102.58 -98.17
CA LEU A 150 -23.78 -102.39 -96.76
C LEU A 150 -22.74 -101.28 -96.55
N VAL A 151 -21.68 -101.28 -97.35
CA VAL A 151 -20.66 -100.23 -97.35
C VAL A 151 -21.28 -98.89 -97.70
N ASP A 152 -22.15 -98.82 -98.71
CA ASP A 152 -22.85 -97.58 -99.08
C ASP A 152 -23.69 -97.04 -97.91
N LYS A 153 -24.44 -97.91 -97.22
CA LYS A 153 -25.18 -97.52 -96.01
C LYS A 153 -24.27 -97.05 -94.88
N GLN A 154 -23.11 -97.68 -94.68
CA GLN A 154 -22.13 -97.25 -93.69
C GLN A 154 -21.56 -95.86 -94.02
N VAL A 155 -21.27 -95.59 -95.29
CA VAL A 155 -20.82 -94.27 -95.76
C VAL A 155 -21.89 -93.20 -95.51
N GLU A 156 -23.16 -93.50 -95.81
CA GLU A 156 -24.27 -92.59 -95.53
C GLU A 156 -24.43 -92.29 -94.03
N GLN A 157 -24.30 -93.32 -93.17
CA GLN A 157 -24.34 -93.17 -91.72
C GLN A 157 -23.17 -92.32 -91.20
N ILE A 158 -21.95 -92.52 -91.72
CA ILE A 158 -20.79 -91.72 -91.35
C ILE A 158 -21.00 -90.25 -91.76
N ALA A 159 -21.50 -90.00 -92.97
CA ALA A 159 -21.80 -88.64 -93.42
C ALA A 159 -22.82 -87.95 -92.49
N ALA A 160 -23.88 -88.65 -92.08
CA ALA A 160 -24.84 -88.14 -91.11
C ALA A 160 -24.21 -87.84 -89.74
N ASN A 161 -23.33 -88.71 -89.25
CA ASN A 161 -22.60 -88.50 -88.01
C ASN A 161 -21.69 -87.28 -88.06
N ILE A 162 -20.95 -87.08 -89.17
CA ILE A 162 -20.12 -85.88 -89.38
C ILE A 162 -20.96 -84.61 -89.30
N ILE A 163 -22.14 -84.60 -89.95
CA ILE A 163 -23.06 -83.46 -89.90
C ILE A 163 -23.52 -83.19 -88.46
N ASN A 164 -23.86 -84.23 -87.70
CA ASN A 164 -24.28 -84.09 -86.31
C ASN A 164 -23.16 -83.57 -85.40
N GLU A 165 -21.94 -84.06 -85.56
CA GLU A 165 -20.79 -83.58 -84.80
C GLU A 165 -20.45 -82.12 -85.15
N ASN A 166 -20.57 -81.73 -86.43
CA ASN A 166 -20.43 -80.33 -86.82
C ASN A 166 -21.51 -79.43 -86.16
N LYS A 167 -22.76 -79.90 -86.09
CA LYS A 167 -23.82 -79.18 -85.37
C LYS A 167 -23.53 -79.07 -83.86
N ARG A 168 -23.01 -80.13 -83.24
CA ARG A 168 -22.58 -80.10 -81.82
C ARG A 168 -21.44 -79.13 -81.60
N GLY A 169 -20.47 -79.07 -82.52
CA GLY A 169 -19.40 -78.08 -82.51
C GLY A 169 -19.94 -76.65 -82.53
N ALA A 170 -20.80 -76.33 -83.50
CA ALA A 170 -21.43 -75.02 -83.62
C ALA A 170 -22.24 -74.64 -82.35
N LEU A 171 -22.99 -75.58 -81.77
CA LEU A 171 -23.73 -75.36 -80.53
C LEU A 171 -22.79 -75.06 -79.35
N THR A 172 -21.67 -75.78 -79.28
CA THR A 172 -20.65 -75.57 -78.22
C THR A 172 -20.00 -74.20 -78.35
N ASP A 173 -19.69 -73.77 -79.57
CA ASP A 173 -19.14 -72.43 -79.81
C ASP A 173 -20.14 -71.33 -79.46
N GLN A 174 -21.43 -71.51 -79.79
CA GLN A 174 -22.47 -70.58 -79.37
C GLN A 174 -22.61 -70.53 -77.83
N GLN A 175 -22.51 -71.67 -77.15
CA GLN A 175 -22.52 -71.71 -75.68
C GLN A 175 -21.35 -70.91 -75.08
N LYS A 176 -20.14 -71.01 -75.65
CA LYS A 176 -18.98 -70.20 -75.22
C LYS A 176 -19.23 -68.71 -75.39
N ILE A 177 -19.84 -68.29 -76.50
CA ILE A 177 -20.18 -66.89 -76.76
C ILE A 177 -21.21 -66.38 -75.74
N ASN A 178 -22.24 -67.18 -75.45
CA ASN A 178 -23.26 -66.83 -74.48
C ASN A 178 -22.66 -66.68 -73.07
N LEU A 179 -21.80 -67.62 -72.65
CA LEU A 179 -21.11 -67.56 -71.36
C LEU A 179 -20.17 -66.35 -71.26
N ALA A 180 -19.44 -66.02 -72.32
CA ALA A 180 -18.59 -64.83 -72.35
C ALA A 180 -19.41 -63.54 -72.18
N SER A 181 -20.58 -63.49 -72.83
CA SER A 181 -21.51 -62.35 -72.72
C SER A 181 -22.13 -62.25 -71.32
N GLU A 182 -22.53 -63.37 -70.73
CA GLU A 182 -23.03 -63.43 -69.36
C GLU A 182 -21.96 -62.97 -68.36
N ASN A 183 -20.71 -63.41 -68.52
CA ASN A 183 -19.60 -62.99 -67.67
C ASN A 183 -19.32 -61.47 -67.79
N ALA A 184 -19.39 -60.90 -68.99
CA ALA A 184 -19.26 -59.45 -69.19
C ALA A 184 -20.39 -58.65 -68.51
N ASN A 185 -21.62 -59.17 -68.54
CA ASN A 185 -22.75 -58.59 -67.84
C ASN A 185 -22.54 -58.64 -66.31
N LEU A 186 -22.09 -59.77 -65.78
CA LEU A 186 -21.79 -59.92 -64.34
C LEU A 186 -20.67 -58.97 -63.88
N ILE A 187 -19.62 -58.80 -64.67
CA ILE A 187 -18.54 -57.83 -64.39
C ILE A 187 -19.11 -56.40 -64.31
N SER A 188 -19.97 -56.03 -65.26
CA SER A 188 -20.61 -54.72 -65.28
C SER A 188 -21.54 -54.51 -64.07
N GLN A 189 -22.28 -55.55 -63.69
CA GLN A 189 -23.16 -55.52 -62.52
C GLN A 189 -22.37 -55.38 -61.21
N ASN A 190 -21.23 -56.07 -61.08
CA ASN A 190 -20.33 -55.93 -59.94
C ASN A 190 -19.70 -54.53 -59.85
N ALA A 191 -19.35 -53.91 -60.98
CA ALA A 191 -18.87 -52.53 -61.00
C ALA A 191 -19.95 -51.55 -60.51
N LEU A 192 -21.21 -51.74 -60.92
CA LEU A 192 -22.34 -50.93 -60.46
C LEU A 192 -22.58 -51.09 -58.95
N ILE A 193 -22.52 -52.32 -58.44
CA ILE A 193 -22.66 -52.60 -57.00
C ILE A 193 -21.53 -51.93 -56.22
N THR A 194 -20.30 -51.96 -56.73
CA THR A 194 -19.14 -51.31 -56.09
C THR A 194 -19.33 -49.80 -55.99
N GLU A 195 -19.86 -49.18 -57.06
CA GLU A 195 -20.22 -47.77 -57.08
C GLU A 195 -21.32 -47.46 -56.04
N GLN A 196 -22.37 -48.28 -55.97
CA GLN A 196 -23.45 -48.13 -54.98
C GLN A 196 -22.93 -48.23 -53.54
N VAL A 197 -22.03 -49.17 -53.25
CA VAL A 197 -21.40 -49.30 -51.93
C VAL A 197 -20.59 -48.04 -51.58
N THR A 198 -19.87 -47.48 -52.55
CA THR A 198 -19.09 -46.24 -52.36
C THR A 198 -19.99 -45.04 -52.06
N GLN A 199 -21.12 -44.91 -52.77
CA GLN A 199 -22.11 -43.86 -52.51
C GLN A 199 -22.77 -44.00 -51.14
N LEU A 200 -23.10 -45.22 -50.73
CA LEU A 200 -23.62 -45.51 -49.39
C LEU A 200 -22.62 -45.10 -48.29
N ALA A 201 -21.34 -45.44 -48.45
CA ALA A 201 -20.30 -45.04 -47.50
C ALA A 201 -20.19 -43.51 -47.38
N ALA A 202 -20.23 -42.79 -48.51
CA ALA A 202 -20.24 -41.33 -48.52
C ALA A 202 -21.48 -40.74 -47.82
N GLN A 203 -22.65 -41.35 -48.03
CA GLN A 203 -23.90 -40.95 -47.38
C GLN A 203 -23.85 -41.18 -45.87
N THR A 204 -23.28 -42.31 -45.41
CA THR A 204 -23.05 -42.58 -43.99
C THR A 204 -22.16 -41.51 -43.36
N ALA A 205 -21.02 -41.18 -43.97
CA ALA A 205 -20.12 -40.14 -43.47
C ALA A 205 -20.79 -38.76 -43.39
N LYS A 206 -21.64 -38.42 -44.36
CA LYS A 206 -22.44 -37.18 -44.32
C LYS A 206 -23.41 -37.18 -43.13
N THR A 207 -24.11 -38.28 -42.90
CA THR A 207 -25.07 -38.39 -41.78
C THR A 207 -24.37 -38.33 -40.42
N GLU A 208 -23.18 -38.92 -40.28
CA GLU A 208 -22.35 -38.78 -39.08
C GLU A 208 -21.95 -37.31 -38.82
N ALA A 209 -21.53 -36.59 -39.87
CA ALA A 209 -21.20 -35.17 -39.77
C ALA A 209 -22.42 -34.32 -39.38
N ASP A 210 -23.58 -34.55 -40.01
CA ASP A 210 -24.83 -33.87 -39.69
C ASP A 210 -25.26 -34.13 -38.22
N THR A 211 -25.06 -35.36 -37.73
CA THR A 211 -25.34 -35.76 -36.34
C THR A 211 -24.41 -35.05 -35.34
N ALA A 212 -23.13 -34.92 -35.68
CA ALA A 212 -22.17 -34.19 -34.85
C ALA A 212 -22.52 -32.70 -34.74
N ILE A 213 -22.92 -32.06 -35.86
CA ILE A 213 -23.37 -30.66 -35.87
C ILE A 213 -24.62 -30.49 -35.01
N ALA A 214 -25.62 -31.36 -35.16
CA ALA A 214 -26.84 -31.31 -34.36
C ALA A 214 -26.56 -31.49 -32.87
N THR A 215 -25.65 -32.40 -32.51
CA THR A 215 -25.21 -32.62 -31.12
C THR A 215 -24.58 -31.35 -30.55
N GLN A 216 -23.68 -30.70 -31.30
CA GLN A 216 -23.05 -29.46 -30.87
C GLN A 216 -24.06 -28.32 -30.70
N GLN A 217 -25.05 -28.22 -31.59
CA GLN A 217 -26.13 -27.23 -31.46
C GLN A 217 -26.94 -27.43 -30.17
N VAL A 218 -27.26 -28.67 -29.81
CA VAL A 218 -27.94 -28.98 -28.54
C VAL A 218 -27.10 -28.55 -27.34
N THR A 219 -25.78 -28.82 -27.35
CA THR A 219 -24.88 -28.37 -26.28
C THR A 219 -24.85 -26.86 -26.15
N ASN A 220 -24.80 -26.13 -27.28
CA ASN A 220 -24.82 -24.66 -27.27
C ASN A 220 -26.13 -24.12 -26.69
N LEU A 221 -27.28 -24.68 -27.09
CA LEU A 221 -28.58 -24.29 -26.56
C LEU A 221 -28.72 -24.57 -25.06
N GLN A 222 -28.18 -25.69 -24.58
CA GLN A 222 -28.13 -26.01 -23.15
C GLN A 222 -27.29 -24.97 -22.38
N ALA A 223 -26.14 -24.57 -22.91
CA ALA A 223 -25.31 -23.53 -22.30
C ALA A 223 -26.02 -22.17 -22.29
N GLU A 224 -26.72 -21.83 -23.37
CA GLU A 224 -27.51 -20.59 -23.48
C GLU A 224 -28.66 -20.57 -22.46
N ALA A 225 -29.39 -21.69 -22.29
CA ALA A 225 -30.43 -21.83 -21.27
C ALA A 225 -29.87 -21.64 -19.84
N VAL A 226 -28.69 -22.19 -19.53
CA VAL A 226 -28.03 -21.97 -18.24
C VAL A 226 -27.67 -20.49 -18.04
N ASN A 227 -27.16 -19.83 -19.07
CA ASN A 227 -26.80 -18.40 -19.01
C ASN A 227 -28.03 -17.51 -18.82
N LEU A 228 -29.15 -17.80 -19.49
CA LEU A 228 -30.42 -17.12 -19.28
C LEU A 228 -30.91 -17.29 -17.84
N GLY A 229 -30.79 -18.50 -17.27
CA GLY A 229 -31.09 -18.74 -15.85
C GLY A 229 -30.24 -17.86 -14.91
N LYS A 230 -28.94 -17.73 -15.17
CA LYS A 230 -28.05 -16.84 -14.40
C LYS A 230 -28.47 -15.37 -14.55
N GLN A 231 -28.81 -14.91 -15.76
CA GLN A 231 -29.34 -13.56 -15.99
C GLN A 231 -30.63 -13.32 -15.21
N GLY A 232 -31.55 -14.29 -15.17
CA GLY A 232 -32.75 -14.22 -14.33
C GLY A 232 -32.43 -13.97 -12.86
N THR A 233 -31.53 -14.78 -12.29
CA THR A 233 -31.12 -14.60 -10.88
C THR A 233 -30.44 -13.25 -10.60
N LEU A 234 -29.70 -12.71 -11.57
CA LEU A 234 -29.07 -11.39 -11.45
C LEU A 234 -30.14 -10.28 -11.45
N ILE A 235 -31.12 -10.38 -12.35
CA ILE A 235 -32.25 -9.46 -12.42
C ILE A 235 -33.05 -9.51 -11.10
N ASP A 236 -33.34 -10.70 -10.57
CA ASP A 236 -34.04 -10.84 -9.28
C ASP A 236 -33.29 -10.15 -8.13
N LYS A 237 -31.96 -10.27 -8.13
CA LYS A 237 -31.11 -9.57 -7.16
C LYS A 237 -31.15 -8.05 -7.36
N GLN A 238 -31.13 -7.56 -8.60
CA GLN A 238 -31.27 -6.14 -8.90
C GLN A 238 -32.63 -5.60 -8.49
N VAL A 239 -33.72 -6.34 -8.74
CA VAL A 239 -35.08 -6.00 -8.28
C VAL A 239 -35.11 -5.90 -6.76
N SER A 240 -34.56 -6.88 -6.04
CA SER A 240 -34.49 -6.84 -4.56
C SER A 240 -33.71 -5.64 -4.04
N GLN A 241 -32.59 -5.29 -4.68
CA GLN A 241 -31.81 -4.09 -4.33
C GLN A 241 -32.61 -2.81 -4.56
N LEU A 242 -33.30 -2.70 -5.70
CA LEU A 242 -34.18 -1.58 -6.01
C LEU A 242 -35.31 -1.45 -4.99
N THR A 243 -35.97 -2.55 -4.63
CA THR A 243 -37.01 -2.56 -3.59
C THR A 243 -36.47 -2.06 -2.25
N ALA A 244 -35.28 -2.52 -1.84
CA ALA A 244 -34.63 -2.03 -0.63
C ALA A 244 -34.31 -0.53 -0.71
N GLN A 245 -33.86 -0.05 -1.86
CA GLN A 245 -33.56 1.36 -2.11
C GLN A 245 -34.84 2.21 -2.03
N THR A 246 -35.95 1.75 -2.60
CA THR A 246 -37.26 2.40 -2.50
C THR A 246 -37.72 2.49 -1.04
N LEU A 247 -37.59 1.42 -0.26
CA LEU A 247 -37.93 1.43 1.17
C LEU A 247 -37.06 2.40 1.97
N LYS A 248 -35.76 2.46 1.67
CA LYS A 248 -34.84 3.44 2.29
C LYS A 248 -35.26 4.87 1.98
N ILE A 249 -35.58 5.18 0.72
CA ILE A 249 -36.06 6.51 0.32
C ILE A 249 -37.36 6.86 1.05
N ALA A 250 -38.29 5.91 1.18
CA ALA A 250 -39.53 6.13 1.93
C ALA A 250 -39.26 6.43 3.42
N SER A 251 -38.31 5.71 4.03
CA SER A 251 -37.87 5.97 5.40
C SER A 251 -37.19 7.34 5.56
N ASP A 252 -36.30 7.70 4.64
CA ASP A 252 -35.61 9.01 4.64
C ASP A 252 -36.62 10.15 4.46
N LYS A 253 -37.64 9.95 3.60
CA LYS A 253 -38.76 10.89 3.45
C LYS A 253 -39.55 11.03 4.75
N ALA A 254 -39.92 9.93 5.41
CA ALA A 254 -40.67 9.97 6.66
C ALA A 254 -39.90 10.72 7.77
N LEU A 255 -38.58 10.51 7.87
CA LEU A 255 -37.72 11.28 8.77
C LEU A 255 -37.72 12.77 8.43
N THR A 256 -37.63 13.11 7.14
CA THR A 256 -37.66 14.50 6.68
C THR A 256 -39.02 15.16 6.98
N ASP A 257 -40.13 14.46 6.72
CA ASP A 257 -41.47 14.93 7.04
C ASP A 257 -41.61 15.19 8.56
N GLN A 258 -41.07 14.30 9.40
CA GLN A 258 -41.05 14.49 10.85
C GLN A 258 -40.20 15.70 11.27
N GLN A 259 -39.04 15.92 10.63
CA GLN A 259 -38.21 17.09 10.88
C GLN A 259 -38.96 18.39 10.53
N ILE A 260 -39.72 18.41 9.43
CA ILE A 260 -40.56 19.55 9.05
C ILE A 260 -41.63 19.82 10.12
N VAL A 261 -42.30 18.78 10.62
CA VAL A 261 -43.29 18.91 11.70
C VAL A 261 -42.66 19.47 12.98
N ASN A 262 -41.48 18.97 13.36
CA ASN A 262 -40.76 19.44 14.53
C ASN A 262 -40.36 20.92 14.38
N LEU A 263 -39.85 21.32 13.22
CA LEU A 263 -39.50 22.72 12.92
C LEU A 263 -40.72 23.64 12.92
N GLY A 264 -41.86 23.19 12.38
CA GLY A 264 -43.11 23.96 12.42
C GLY A 264 -43.64 24.14 13.84
N SER A 265 -43.50 23.12 14.68
CA SER A 265 -43.83 23.20 16.11
C SER A 265 -42.91 24.17 16.84
N GLU A 266 -41.61 24.14 16.54
CA GLU A 266 -40.63 25.07 17.11
C GLU A 266 -40.90 26.52 16.65
N ALA A 267 -41.23 26.73 15.39
CA ALA A 267 -41.65 28.05 14.89
C ALA A 267 -42.88 28.57 15.63
N SER A 268 -43.90 27.72 15.85
CA SER A 268 -45.09 28.08 16.62
C SER A 268 -44.77 28.42 18.07
N ARG A 269 -43.81 27.72 18.69
CA ARG A 269 -43.31 28.01 20.03
C ARG A 269 -42.61 29.37 20.07
N ILE A 270 -41.76 29.66 19.09
CA ILE A 270 -41.08 30.95 18.94
C ILE A 270 -42.10 32.08 18.74
N ASP A 271 -43.13 31.89 17.92
CA ASP A 271 -44.20 32.87 17.74
C ASP A 271 -44.95 33.15 19.05
N ALA A 272 -45.25 32.11 19.82
CA ALA A 272 -45.87 32.25 21.14
C ALA A 272 -44.95 32.99 22.13
N GLU A 273 -43.66 32.66 22.17
CA GLU A 273 -42.65 33.36 22.99
C GLU A 273 -42.50 34.83 22.57
N THR A 274 -42.52 35.10 21.26
CA THR A 274 -42.47 36.46 20.70
C THR A 274 -43.72 37.24 21.12
N SER A 275 -44.90 36.66 20.99
CA SER A 275 -46.16 37.31 21.38
C SER A 275 -46.21 37.59 22.89
N LEU A 276 -45.71 36.67 23.72
CA LEU A 276 -45.58 36.89 25.16
C LEU A 276 -44.58 38.01 25.47
N THR A 277 -43.46 38.05 24.75
CA THR A 277 -42.45 39.09 24.89
C THR A 277 -43.01 40.46 24.50
N THR A 278 -43.74 40.56 23.38
CA THR A 278 -44.44 41.79 22.99
C THR A 278 -45.41 42.24 24.08
N LYS A 279 -46.21 41.33 24.64
CA LYS A 279 -47.11 41.67 25.74
C LYS A 279 -46.35 42.20 26.97
N ARG A 280 -45.21 41.61 27.32
CA ARG A 280 -44.35 42.12 28.40
C ARG A 280 -43.79 43.51 28.08
N VAL A 281 -43.44 43.78 26.83
CA VAL A 281 -43.01 45.13 26.38
C VAL A 281 -44.16 46.13 26.52
N ASP A 282 -45.38 45.77 26.14
CA ASP A 282 -46.57 46.62 26.30
C ASP A 282 -46.84 46.93 27.78
N GLU A 283 -46.77 45.92 28.66
CA GLU A 283 -46.92 46.06 30.11
C GLU A 283 -45.84 46.99 30.71
N ILE A 284 -44.58 46.82 30.29
CA ILE A 284 -43.47 47.69 30.70
C ILE A 284 -43.71 49.11 30.21
N THR A 285 -44.12 49.29 28.94
CA THR A 285 -44.39 50.60 28.35
C THR A 285 -45.52 51.32 29.10
N ALA A 286 -46.58 50.60 29.45
CA ALA A 286 -47.67 51.14 30.29
C ALA A 286 -47.18 51.53 31.70
N SER A 287 -46.31 50.72 32.31
CA SER A 287 -45.70 51.05 33.60
C SER A 287 -44.79 52.29 33.51
N VAL A 288 -44.03 52.45 32.42
CA VAL A 288 -43.21 53.65 32.17
C VAL A 288 -44.10 54.88 32.01
N ALA A 289 -45.17 54.81 31.22
CA ALA A 289 -46.12 55.92 31.07
C ALA A 289 -46.77 56.33 32.40
N LYS A 290 -47.09 55.35 33.26
CA LYS A 290 -47.60 55.62 34.61
C LYS A 290 -46.55 56.32 35.48
N LEU A 291 -45.30 55.86 35.44
CA LEU A 291 -44.20 56.52 36.15
C LEU A 291 -43.96 57.94 35.64
N GLU A 292 -44.03 58.18 34.33
CA GLU A 292 -43.95 59.52 33.74
C GLU A 292 -45.08 60.43 34.25
N GLN A 293 -46.29 59.89 34.37
CA GLN A 293 -47.43 60.62 34.94
C GLN A 293 -47.21 60.95 36.43
N ASP A 294 -46.70 60.00 37.23
CA ASP A 294 -46.36 60.22 38.63
C ASP A 294 -45.27 61.29 38.79
N VAL A 295 -44.29 61.34 37.88
CA VAL A 295 -43.28 62.40 37.82
C VAL A 295 -43.90 63.76 37.50
N LEU A 296 -44.78 63.85 36.50
CA LEU A 296 -45.50 65.10 36.19
C LEU A 296 -46.34 65.60 37.37
N LEU A 297 -47.03 64.68 38.06
CA LEU A 297 -47.83 65.01 39.24
C LEU A 297 -46.93 65.56 40.36
N SER A 298 -45.78 64.92 40.59
CA SER A 298 -44.77 65.36 41.56
C SER A 298 -44.18 66.73 41.19
N GLN A 299 -43.90 66.99 39.91
CA GLN A 299 -43.45 68.30 39.42
C GLN A 299 -44.52 69.38 39.64
N ALA A 300 -45.79 69.07 39.39
CA ALA A 300 -46.90 69.98 39.66
C ALA A 300 -47.05 70.26 41.17
N GLN A 301 -46.86 69.26 42.02
CA GLN A 301 -46.82 69.45 43.47
C GLN A 301 -45.66 70.37 43.89
N VAL A 302 -44.46 70.19 43.34
CA VAL A 302 -43.31 71.07 43.60
C VAL A 302 -43.60 72.51 43.15
N LEU A 303 -44.24 72.70 41.99
CA LEU A 303 -44.67 74.03 41.53
C LEU A 303 -45.69 74.67 42.46
N ASN A 304 -46.70 73.91 42.92
CA ASN A 304 -47.68 74.40 43.90
C ASN A 304 -47.01 74.76 45.22
N LEU A 305 -46.11 73.92 45.74
CA LEU A 305 -45.34 74.22 46.94
C LEU A 305 -44.45 75.45 46.75
N GLY A 306 -43.87 75.64 45.56
CA GLY A 306 -43.13 76.85 45.19
C GLY A 306 -44.01 78.11 45.18
N ALA A 307 -45.23 78.02 44.64
CA ALA A 307 -46.20 79.11 44.65
C ALA A 307 -46.69 79.44 46.07
N GLU A 308 -46.92 78.41 46.89
CA GLU A 308 -47.29 78.56 48.29
C GLU A 308 -46.14 79.16 49.12
N LYS A 309 -44.90 78.73 48.87
CA LYS A 309 -43.71 79.37 49.43
C LYS A 309 -43.65 80.86 49.05
N LEU A 310 -43.86 81.22 47.78
CA LEU A 310 -43.86 82.62 47.35
C LEU A 310 -44.98 83.44 48.02
N ARG A 311 -46.15 82.84 48.23
CA ARG A 311 -47.26 83.46 48.96
C ARG A 311 -46.90 83.68 50.43
N ILE A 312 -46.26 82.70 51.07
CA ILE A 312 -45.75 82.83 52.44
C ILE A 312 -44.66 83.91 52.50
N ASP A 313 -43.71 83.93 51.56
CA ASP A 313 -42.67 84.96 51.48
C ASP A 313 -43.30 86.36 51.36
N LYS A 314 -44.38 86.52 50.56
CA LYS A 314 -45.16 87.76 50.50
C LYS A 314 -45.84 88.11 51.83
N GLN A 315 -46.45 87.13 52.52
CA GLN A 315 -47.04 87.36 53.84
C GLN A 315 -45.99 87.77 54.87
N VAL A 316 -44.81 87.14 54.86
CA VAL A 316 -43.67 87.52 55.72
C VAL A 316 -43.20 88.93 55.41
N ALA A 317 -43.12 89.34 54.14
CA ALA A 317 -42.78 90.70 53.76
C ALA A 317 -43.80 91.73 54.27
N VAL A 318 -45.09 91.44 54.17
CA VAL A 318 -46.16 92.29 54.73
C VAL A 318 -46.05 92.39 56.25
N MET A 319 -45.84 91.26 56.95
CA MET A 319 -45.63 91.29 58.40
C MET A 319 -44.37 92.05 58.80
N ALA A 320 -43.28 91.96 58.04
CA ALA A 320 -42.07 92.74 58.29
C ALA A 320 -42.33 94.24 58.16
N GLN A 321 -43.14 94.65 57.17
CA GLN A 321 -43.57 96.04 57.00
C GLN A 321 -44.48 96.51 58.15
N GLU A 322 -45.42 95.69 58.62
CA GLU A 322 -46.25 95.99 59.80
C GLU A 322 -45.42 96.13 61.10
N ILE A 323 -44.35 95.33 61.25
CA ILE A 323 -43.39 95.46 62.35
C ILE A 323 -42.64 96.79 62.27
N GLU A 324 -42.22 97.20 61.06
CA GLU A 324 -41.53 98.48 60.84
C GLU A 324 -42.44 99.67 61.16
N GLU A 325 -43.69 99.68 60.67
CA GLU A 325 -44.70 100.70 61.00
C GLU A 325 -45.04 100.74 62.50
N SER A 326 -45.11 99.57 63.16
CA SER A 326 -45.28 99.48 64.60
C SER A 326 -44.06 100.03 65.36
N GLY A 327 -42.84 99.79 64.85
CA GLY A 327 -41.60 100.36 65.35
C GLY A 327 -41.57 101.89 65.26
N GLU A 328 -42.00 102.47 64.13
CA GLU A 328 -42.16 103.92 63.99
C GLU A 328 -43.19 104.48 64.98
N ARG A 329 -44.29 103.76 65.20
CA ARG A 329 -45.33 104.15 66.17
C ARG A 329 -44.85 104.09 67.62
N VAL A 330 -44.02 103.10 67.97
CA VAL A 330 -43.34 103.03 69.28
C VAL A 330 -42.37 104.19 69.43
N ASN A 331 -41.57 104.51 68.41
CA ASN A 331 -40.66 105.67 68.44
C ASN A 331 -41.42 106.99 68.66
N LYS A 332 -42.60 107.14 68.05
CA LYS A 332 -43.48 108.31 68.28
C LYS A 332 -44.01 108.36 69.72
N LEU A 333 -44.43 107.23 70.29
CA LEU A 333 -44.87 107.14 71.68
C LEU A 333 -43.74 107.41 72.69
N VAL A 334 -42.51 106.97 72.40
CA VAL A 334 -41.32 107.27 73.21
C VAL A 334 -41.03 108.79 73.18
N ALA A 335 -41.16 109.44 72.02
CA ALA A 335 -41.01 110.89 71.90
C ALA A 335 -42.09 111.65 72.69
N ASP A 336 -43.35 111.22 72.63
CA ASP A 336 -44.45 111.83 73.41
C ASP A 336 -44.26 111.63 74.93
N THR A 337 -43.72 110.48 75.35
CA THR A 337 -43.39 110.19 76.76
C THR A 337 -42.24 111.07 77.27
N ALA A 338 -41.22 111.29 76.43
CA ALA A 338 -40.10 112.19 76.74
C ALA A 338 -40.57 113.66 76.85
N LEU A 339 -41.46 114.10 75.95
CA LEU A 339 -42.06 115.44 76.00
C LEU A 339 -42.90 115.65 77.27
N THR A 340 -43.70 114.64 77.65
CA THR A 340 -44.51 114.65 78.87
C THR A 340 -43.62 114.68 80.13
N SER A 341 -42.54 113.89 80.16
CA SER A 341 -41.57 113.88 81.27
C SER A 341 -40.84 115.22 81.42
N GLN A 342 -40.51 115.87 80.30
CA GLN A 342 -39.94 117.23 80.30
C GLN A 342 -40.95 118.26 80.83
N GLN A 343 -42.23 118.16 80.47
CA GLN A 343 -43.28 119.03 81.00
C GLN A 343 -43.48 118.86 82.52
N THR A 344 -43.42 117.63 83.05
CA THR A 344 -43.45 117.37 84.50
C THR A 344 -42.24 117.97 85.22
N THR A 345 -41.06 117.90 84.63
CA THR A 345 -39.82 118.49 85.19
C THR A 345 -39.87 120.02 85.20
N ASN A 346 -40.40 120.63 84.14
CA ASN A 346 -40.57 122.09 84.06
C ASN A 346 -41.56 122.62 85.13
N LEU A 347 -42.68 121.93 85.33
CA LEU A 347 -43.67 122.26 86.37
C LEU A 347 -43.08 122.08 87.79
N ALA A 348 -42.31 121.03 88.04
CA ALA A 348 -41.60 120.83 89.31
C ALA A 348 -40.58 121.94 89.59
N THR A 349 -39.90 122.43 88.55
CA THR A 349 -38.94 123.55 88.65
C THR A 349 -39.64 124.87 88.97
N GLN A 350 -40.81 125.14 88.38
CA GLN A 350 -41.64 126.30 88.72
C GLN A 350 -42.15 126.26 90.17
N GLN A 351 -42.57 125.07 90.64
CA GLN A 351 -42.98 124.87 92.03
C GLN A 351 -41.83 125.16 93.02
N ALA A 352 -40.61 124.69 92.73
CA ALA A 352 -39.42 124.93 93.55
C ALA A 352 -38.99 126.42 93.56
N GLN A 353 -39.13 127.14 92.43
CA GLN A 353 -38.87 128.58 92.37
C GLN A 353 -39.87 129.41 93.19
N LEU A 354 -41.16 129.04 93.19
CA LEU A 354 -42.17 129.71 94.03
C LEU A 354 -41.95 129.47 95.54
N VAL A 355 -41.56 128.24 95.91
CA VAL A 355 -41.21 127.91 97.30
C VAL A 355 -39.96 128.67 97.77
N ALA A 356 -38.95 128.79 96.92
CA ALA A 356 -37.75 129.60 97.21
C ALA A 356 -38.06 131.10 97.34
N GLN A 357 -38.96 131.64 96.51
CA GLN A 357 -39.37 133.04 96.56
C GLN A 357 -40.21 133.36 97.82
N THR A 358 -41.03 132.41 98.28
CA THR A 358 -41.81 132.53 99.53
C THR A 358 -40.88 132.45 100.76
N GLY A 359 -39.88 131.57 100.74
CA GLY A 359 -38.86 131.48 101.81
C GLY A 359 -37.95 132.71 101.92
N LEU A 360 -37.62 133.37 100.80
CA LEU A 360 -36.87 134.63 100.78
C LEU A 360 -37.65 135.78 101.45
N ILE A 361 -38.95 135.91 101.16
CA ILE A 361 -39.80 136.97 101.74
C ILE A 361 -40.01 136.77 103.25
N THR A 362 -40.17 135.53 103.71
CA THR A 362 -40.25 135.22 105.16
C THR A 362 -38.96 135.60 105.88
N LYS A 363 -37.80 135.27 105.30
CA LYS A 363 -36.48 135.62 105.88
C LYS A 363 -36.25 137.13 105.95
N GLN A 364 -36.74 137.89 104.97
CA GLN A 364 -36.61 139.34 104.93
C GLN A 364 -37.52 140.05 105.96
N THR A 365 -38.68 139.46 106.25
CA THR A 365 -39.62 139.95 107.29
C THR A 365 -39.10 139.67 108.71
N GLU A 366 -38.43 138.53 108.93
CA GLU A 366 -37.77 138.20 110.21
C GLU A 366 -36.49 139.03 110.46
N GLN A 367 -35.74 139.36 109.41
CA GLN A 367 -34.54 140.19 109.50
C GLN A 367 -34.87 141.65 109.88
N SER A 368 -35.94 142.24 109.33
CA SER A 368 -36.39 143.58 109.74
C SER A 368 -36.97 143.62 111.16
N ALA A 369 -37.57 142.53 111.65
CA ALA A 369 -38.02 142.42 113.05
C ALA A 369 -36.83 142.32 114.04
N ALA A 370 -35.73 141.66 113.63
CA ALA A 370 -34.50 141.56 114.42
C ALA A 370 -33.71 142.89 114.50
N GLU A 371 -33.73 143.72 113.45
CA GLU A 371 -33.11 145.06 113.47
C GLU A 371 -33.82 146.02 114.45
N VAL A 372 -35.14 145.92 114.62
CA VAL A 372 -35.91 146.72 115.60
C VAL A 372 -35.58 146.31 117.05
N LEU A 373 -35.36 145.02 117.31
CA LEU A 373 -34.93 144.48 118.62
C LEU A 373 -33.46 144.78 118.96
N LEU A 374 -32.58 144.83 117.95
CA LEU A 374 -31.18 145.21 118.10
C LEU A 374 -31.02 146.71 118.42
N THR A 375 -31.82 147.57 117.76
CA THR A 375 -31.81 149.02 118.00
C THR A 375 -32.34 149.36 119.41
N GLY A 376 -33.35 148.63 119.90
CA GLY A 376 -33.83 148.73 121.29
C GLY A 376 -32.81 148.26 122.33
N SER A 377 -32.04 147.22 122.01
CA SER A 377 -30.95 146.71 122.87
C SER A 377 -29.73 147.64 122.87
N GLN A 378 -29.44 148.33 121.76
CA GLN A 378 -28.41 149.37 121.68
C GLN A 378 -28.79 150.62 122.47
N LYS A 379 -30.08 151.00 122.51
CA LYS A 379 -30.56 152.10 123.37
C LYS A 379 -30.34 151.80 124.86
N LEU A 380 -30.64 150.59 125.34
CA LEU A 380 -30.36 150.19 126.74
C LEU A 380 -28.86 150.13 127.07
N LYS A 381 -27.99 149.91 126.08
CA LYS A 381 -26.53 149.91 126.24
C LYS A 381 -25.99 151.35 126.39
N VAL A 382 -26.51 152.29 125.60
CA VAL A 382 -26.17 153.72 125.68
C VAL A 382 -26.70 154.36 126.97
N ASP A 383 -27.89 153.97 127.45
CA ASP A 383 -28.42 154.43 128.74
C ASP A 383 -27.55 153.93 129.92
N LYS A 384 -26.91 152.75 129.80
CA LYS A 384 -25.91 152.23 130.76
C LYS A 384 -24.52 152.88 130.62
N GLU A 385 -24.09 153.25 129.42
CA GLU A 385 -22.84 154.02 129.20
C GLU A 385 -22.94 155.46 129.71
N THR A 386 -24.14 156.06 129.68
CA THR A 386 -24.46 157.38 130.27
C THR A 386 -24.30 157.38 131.80
N VAL A 387 -24.60 156.25 132.47
CA VAL A 387 -24.39 156.06 133.92
C VAL A 387 -22.91 155.77 134.25
N LEU A 388 -22.16 155.13 133.35
CA LEU A 388 -20.74 154.82 133.53
C LEU A 388 -19.83 156.05 133.35
N LEU A 389 -20.13 156.92 132.38
CA LEU A 389 -19.36 158.16 132.15
C LEU A 389 -19.67 159.25 133.19
N THR A 390 -20.86 159.26 133.77
CA THR A 390 -21.19 160.10 134.94
C THR A 390 -20.37 159.71 136.19
N ASN A 391 -19.95 158.45 136.32
CA ASN A 391 -18.98 158.01 137.33
C ASN A 391 -17.51 158.35 136.96
N GLN A 392 -17.18 158.52 135.67
CA GLN A 392 -15.86 159.01 135.22
C GLN A 392 -15.71 160.53 135.37
N ALA A 393 -16.80 161.29 135.29
CA ALA A 393 -16.82 162.71 135.67
C ALA A 393 -16.32 162.94 137.12
N SER A 394 -16.52 161.98 138.02
CA SER A 394 -16.13 162.12 139.43
C SER A 394 -14.67 161.71 139.74
N LYS A 395 -13.98 161.02 138.81
CA LYS A 395 -12.61 160.51 139.02
C LYS A 395 -11.52 161.43 138.46
N LEU A 396 -11.73 162.10 137.32
CA LEU A 396 -10.76 163.05 136.76
C LEU A 396 -10.79 164.43 137.45
N ALA A 397 -11.90 164.79 138.07
CA ALA A 397 -11.98 165.96 138.94
C ALA A 397 -11.03 165.86 140.17
N ALA A 398 -10.63 164.64 140.56
CA ALA A 398 -9.60 164.42 141.59
C ALA A 398 -8.16 164.58 141.05
N GLU A 399 -7.95 164.42 139.74
CA GLU A 399 -6.61 164.46 139.10
C GLU A 399 -6.17 165.89 138.76
N THR A 400 -7.13 166.79 138.52
CA THR A 400 -6.96 168.25 138.51
C THR A 400 -6.42 168.81 139.84
N THR A 401 -6.51 168.07 140.96
CA THR A 401 -6.01 168.48 142.29
C THR A 401 -4.60 167.95 142.59
N ASN A 402 -4.08 166.95 141.85
CA ASN A 402 -2.80 166.29 142.14
C ASN A 402 -1.58 166.86 141.38
N VAL A 403 -1.72 167.41 140.16
CA VAL A 403 -0.56 167.95 139.41
C VAL A 403 -0.24 169.41 139.76
N THR A 404 -1.19 170.13 140.35
CA THR A 404 -0.92 171.38 141.08
C THR A 404 0.06 171.16 142.25
N LYS A 405 0.27 169.92 142.73
CA LYS A 405 1.32 169.55 143.70
C LYS A 405 2.69 169.20 143.06
N GLN A 406 2.78 168.94 141.75
CA GLN A 406 4.05 168.59 141.08
C GLN A 406 4.84 169.82 140.58
N GLY A 407 4.21 171.00 140.55
CA GLY A 407 4.94 172.28 140.53
C GLY A 407 5.80 172.52 141.78
N ALA A 408 5.52 171.87 142.91
CA ALA A 408 6.34 171.95 144.14
C ALA A 408 7.53 170.97 144.15
N VAL A 409 7.68 170.11 143.12
CA VAL A 409 8.81 169.16 142.98
C VAL A 409 9.89 169.67 142.01
N ILE A 410 9.69 170.83 141.35
CA ILE A 410 10.78 171.61 140.74
C ILE A 410 11.94 171.75 141.72
N ASP A 411 11.68 172.00 143.00
CA ASP A 411 12.69 172.64 143.81
C ASP A 411 13.56 171.65 144.62
N ALA A 412 13.21 170.36 144.66
CA ALA A 412 13.92 169.36 145.47
C ALA A 412 14.93 168.46 144.72
N GLN A 413 14.93 168.40 143.38
CA GLN A 413 15.87 167.55 142.60
C GLN A 413 16.96 168.30 141.83
N ALA A 414 16.96 169.63 141.90
CA ALA A 414 18.19 170.40 141.86
C ALA A 414 19.16 170.05 143.03
N ASP A 415 18.67 169.48 144.15
CA ASP A 415 19.50 169.06 145.31
C ASP A 415 19.92 167.57 145.31
N LYS A 416 19.35 166.71 144.43
CA LYS A 416 19.95 165.38 144.08
C LYS A 416 20.99 165.48 142.95
N LEU A 417 21.51 166.67 142.70
CA LEU A 417 22.76 166.86 141.98
C LEU A 417 24.01 166.48 142.83
N VAL A 418 23.90 165.97 144.06
CA VAL A 418 25.08 165.85 144.97
C VAL A 418 25.29 164.45 145.63
N ALA A 419 24.33 163.52 145.56
CA ALA A 419 24.33 162.32 146.42
C ALA A 419 24.68 160.94 145.79
N GLU A 420 24.52 160.64 144.49
CA GLU A 420 24.78 159.25 143.97
C GLU A 420 25.91 159.13 142.94
N THR A 421 26.85 160.06 143.05
CA THR A 421 28.27 159.77 142.91
C THR A 421 28.81 159.01 144.16
N SER A 422 28.00 158.76 145.22
CA SER A 422 28.44 158.09 146.48
C SER A 422 27.86 156.69 146.78
N THR A 423 26.95 156.16 145.93
CA THR A 423 26.59 154.71 145.89
C THR A 423 27.42 153.94 144.84
N GLU A 424 28.49 154.57 144.38
CA GLU A 424 29.80 153.95 144.28
C GLU A 424 30.06 152.90 145.38
N SER A 425 31.05 152.06 145.15
CA SER A 425 31.80 151.45 146.26
C SER A 425 31.13 150.33 147.07
N SER A 426 29.82 150.06 146.96
CA SER A 426 29.21 148.95 147.72
C SER A 426 28.95 147.66 146.93
N ILE A 427 28.63 147.68 145.62
CA ILE A 427 28.41 146.42 144.86
C ILE A 427 29.67 145.92 144.16
N LYS A 428 30.59 146.82 143.80
CA LYS A 428 31.97 146.44 143.45
C LYS A 428 32.76 145.86 144.65
N SER A 429 32.24 145.83 145.88
CA SER A 429 32.95 145.30 147.08
C SER A 429 32.24 144.15 147.81
N LYS A 430 30.92 143.94 147.63
CA LYS A 430 30.25 142.75 148.17
C LYS A 430 30.46 141.48 147.34
N HIS A 431 30.52 141.54 146.01
CA HIS A 431 30.71 140.32 145.19
C HIS A 431 32.17 139.83 145.14
N ASP A 432 33.15 140.72 145.36
CA ASP A 432 34.56 140.34 145.46
C ASP A 432 34.92 139.69 146.82
N ALA A 433 34.06 139.78 147.85
CA ALA A 433 34.33 139.26 149.22
C ALA A 433 33.39 138.12 149.67
N GLU A 434 32.16 138.09 149.17
CA GLU A 434 31.20 136.99 149.31
C GLU A 434 31.31 136.11 148.06
N VAL A 435 32.43 135.45 147.76
CA VAL A 435 32.55 134.02 148.14
C VAL A 435 33.94 133.43 147.81
N VAL A 436 34.96 134.29 147.88
CA VAL A 436 36.30 133.85 148.30
C VAL A 436 36.26 133.06 149.64
N LEU A 437 35.17 133.17 150.43
CA LEU A 437 34.97 132.54 151.73
C LEU A 437 33.93 131.38 151.80
N LEU A 438 33.04 131.19 150.82
CA LEU A 438 32.43 129.87 150.53
C LEU A 438 33.15 129.22 149.33
N GLY A 439 34.45 129.43 149.18
CA GLY A 439 35.36 128.91 150.16
C GLY A 439 35.60 127.43 149.87
N LYS A 440 36.84 126.99 149.89
CA LYS A 440 37.64 126.96 151.13
C LYS A 440 36.95 126.27 152.33
N GLN A 441 35.63 126.04 152.33
CA GLN A 441 34.90 125.01 153.11
C GLN A 441 34.22 123.88 152.31
N GLY A 442 34.10 123.94 150.96
CA GLY A 442 33.83 122.76 150.12
C GLY A 442 34.94 122.41 149.11
N ALA A 443 36.06 123.12 149.03
CA ALA A 443 37.19 122.71 149.83
C ALA A 443 37.27 121.21 150.01
N ARG A 444 38.47 120.72 149.72
CA ARG A 444 39.19 120.14 150.85
C ARG A 444 38.42 118.96 151.46
N VAL A 445 37.54 118.33 150.69
CA VAL A 445 36.70 117.17 150.97
C VAL A 445 36.80 116.35 149.69
N ASP A 446 36.55 116.91 148.50
CA ASP A 446 36.89 116.21 147.23
C ASP A 446 38.40 116.14 146.95
N GLN A 447 39.17 117.13 147.38
CA GLN A 447 40.63 117.04 147.33
C GLN A 447 41.27 116.60 148.66
N GLU A 448 40.52 116.46 149.76
CA GLU A 448 40.89 115.52 150.84
C GLU A 448 40.69 114.05 150.35
N VAL A 449 39.78 113.77 149.40
CA VAL A 449 39.70 112.49 148.65
C VAL A 449 40.84 112.33 147.63
N ALA A 450 41.27 113.39 146.94
CA ALA A 450 42.45 113.31 146.07
C ALA A 450 43.76 113.28 146.87
N GLN A 451 43.84 113.97 148.00
CA GLN A 451 44.85 113.71 149.03
C GLN A 451 44.68 112.30 149.62
N GLY A 452 43.55 111.61 149.54
CA GLY A 452 43.43 110.18 149.87
C GLY A 452 44.06 109.26 148.80
N ALA A 453 43.67 109.41 147.53
CA ALA A 453 44.17 108.53 146.46
C ALA A 453 45.62 108.84 146.02
N ALA A 454 46.02 110.11 146.00
CA ALA A 454 47.39 110.48 145.65
C ALA A 454 48.37 110.20 146.79
N GLN A 455 47.93 110.25 148.04
CA GLN A 455 48.72 109.78 149.18
C GLN A 455 48.81 108.25 149.22
N ILE A 456 47.86 107.50 148.63
CA ILE A 456 48.02 106.05 148.32
C ILE A 456 49.04 105.81 147.18
N SER A 457 49.22 106.73 146.22
CA SER A 457 50.15 106.53 145.08
C SER A 457 51.56 107.10 145.30
N LYS A 458 51.68 108.23 146.00
CA LYS A 458 52.95 108.68 146.57
C LYS A 458 53.51 107.60 147.51
N ILE A 459 52.70 106.91 148.33
CA ILE A 459 53.18 105.75 149.11
C ILE A 459 53.63 104.59 148.19
N ASN A 460 52.89 104.17 147.16
CA ASN A 460 53.34 103.05 146.31
C ASN A 460 54.48 103.40 145.30
N LYS A 461 54.77 104.67 144.97
CA LYS A 461 55.90 105.07 144.07
C LYS A 461 57.10 105.74 144.74
N GLU A 462 56.94 106.39 145.89
CA GLU A 462 58.08 106.62 146.76
C GLU A 462 58.64 105.28 147.29
N ILE A 463 57.85 104.19 147.39
CA ILE A 463 58.37 102.83 147.67
C ILE A 463 59.22 102.24 146.51
N ASP A 464 58.91 102.48 145.22
CA ASP A 464 59.65 101.86 144.09
C ASP A 464 60.87 102.66 143.57
N VAL A 465 60.83 104.01 143.47
CA VAL A 465 61.96 104.79 142.87
C VAL A 465 62.93 105.36 143.90
N LEU A 466 62.56 105.48 145.18
CA LEU A 466 63.59 105.46 146.23
C LEU A 466 64.35 104.11 146.22
N GLY A 467 63.78 103.03 145.66
CA GLY A 467 64.49 101.78 145.31
C GLY A 467 65.49 101.90 144.14
N GLN A 468 65.38 102.93 143.26
CA GLN A 468 66.37 103.18 142.19
C GLN A 468 67.33 104.35 142.46
N ARG A 469 66.96 105.30 143.35
CA ARG A 469 67.94 106.25 143.90
C ARG A 469 69.07 105.54 144.67
N ILE A 470 68.85 104.35 145.25
CA ILE A 470 69.87 103.62 146.05
C ILE A 470 70.88 102.80 145.20
N THR A 471 70.56 102.37 143.96
CA THR A 471 71.51 101.55 143.15
C THR A 471 72.42 102.35 142.18
N SER A 472 72.10 103.56 141.67
CA SER A 472 73.00 104.32 140.75
C SER A 472 73.72 105.55 141.34
N GLU A 473 73.29 106.06 142.50
CA GLU A 473 74.15 106.94 143.31
C GLU A 473 75.42 106.21 143.83
N GLN A 474 75.48 104.86 143.90
CA GLN A 474 76.65 104.08 144.37
C GLN A 474 77.72 103.73 143.31
N ALA A 475 77.51 103.97 142.00
CA ALA A 475 78.55 103.75 140.98
C ALA A 475 79.15 105.05 140.38
N GLY A 476 78.36 106.13 140.18
CA GLY A 476 78.77 107.32 139.39
C GLY A 476 79.51 108.44 140.13
N VAL A 477 79.35 108.56 141.45
CA VAL A 477 80.28 109.30 142.34
C VAL A 477 81.75 108.90 142.08
N THR A 478 81.99 107.65 141.66
CA THR A 478 83.32 107.09 141.42
C THR A 478 83.74 107.15 139.95
N LYS A 479 82.95 107.75 139.04
CA LYS A 479 83.55 108.41 137.87
C LYS A 479 83.19 109.91 137.82
N ILE A 480 83.55 110.64 138.86
CA ILE A 480 84.88 111.22 138.91
C ILE A 480 84.89 112.52 138.11
N ASN A 481 85.03 113.65 138.81
CA ASN A 481 86.19 113.95 139.68
C ASN A 481 87.54 113.76 138.96
N LYS A 482 87.55 113.51 137.65
CA LYS A 482 88.75 113.58 136.83
C LYS A 482 88.62 114.69 135.79
N GLU A 483 87.41 115.20 135.41
CA GLU A 483 87.29 116.31 134.44
C GLU A 483 86.59 117.62 134.90
N ILE A 484 86.02 117.72 136.13
CA ILE A 484 86.03 119.02 136.86
C ILE A 484 87.45 119.55 136.95
N GLU A 485 88.37 118.65 137.25
CA GLU A 485 89.73 119.05 137.49
C GLU A 485 90.30 119.55 136.20
N LEU A 486 90.27 118.76 135.11
CA LEU A 486 90.89 119.12 133.83
C LEU A 486 90.15 120.14 132.98
N TYR A 487 89.88 121.27 133.58
CA TYR A 487 90.91 122.27 133.87
C TYR A 487 90.47 123.34 132.90
N SER A 488 89.58 124.23 133.37
CA SER A 488 89.87 125.25 134.42
C SER A 488 91.04 126.14 134.05
N ALA A 489 91.75 125.78 133.01
CA ALA A 489 93.08 126.24 132.86
C ALA A 489 93.33 126.54 131.42
N GLN A 490 92.32 126.44 130.54
CA GLN A 490 92.40 126.84 129.15
C GLN A 490 91.20 127.73 128.91
N ILE A 491 91.14 128.79 129.72
CA ILE A 491 92.17 129.85 129.67
C ILE A 491 92.23 130.19 128.22
N GLN A 492 91.27 130.93 127.80
CA GLN A 492 91.27 132.29 128.24
C GLN A 492 90.49 132.86 127.07
N ALA A 493 89.57 133.75 127.32
CA ALA A 493 89.97 135.12 127.61
C ALA A 493 90.71 135.82 126.47
N PHE A 494 91.01 135.15 125.37
CA PHE A 494 92.07 135.67 124.52
C PHE A 494 91.67 135.89 123.10
N ALA A 495 90.40 135.77 122.76
CA ALA A 495 90.03 136.21 121.43
C ALA A 495 88.64 136.80 121.41
N ASP A 496 88.39 137.65 122.39
CA ASP A 496 88.27 139.03 121.98
C ASP A 496 87.11 139.34 121.01
N ASP A 497 86.16 140.12 121.47
CA ASP A 497 86.40 141.56 121.67
C ASP A 497 86.70 142.30 120.35
N TYR A 498 87.18 141.65 119.29
CA TYR A 498 87.69 142.42 118.18
C TYR A 498 86.65 142.72 117.09
N THR A 499 85.87 141.76 116.58
CA THR A 499 85.16 141.98 115.30
C THR A 499 83.77 142.62 115.41
N ILE A 500 83.60 143.42 116.46
CA ILE A 500 82.56 144.43 116.61
C ILE A 500 82.40 145.26 115.30
N LYS A 501 81.46 146.19 115.37
CA LYS A 501 81.64 147.58 114.94
C LYS A 501 81.25 147.88 113.49
N ASN A 502 81.34 146.98 112.51
CA ASN A 502 81.31 147.46 111.12
C ASN A 502 79.98 147.66 110.37
N ARG A 503 78.78 147.19 110.80
CA ARG A 503 77.61 147.22 109.86
C ARG A 503 76.42 148.10 110.21
N LYS A 504 76.61 149.01 111.14
CA LYS A 504 75.64 150.04 111.54
C LYS A 504 75.47 151.20 110.53
N ILE A 505 76.20 151.24 109.41
CA ILE A 505 76.33 152.44 108.56
C ILE A 505 75.31 152.51 107.40
N ASP A 506 74.78 151.40 106.89
CA ASP A 506 74.48 151.43 105.45
C ASP A 506 73.15 151.97 104.96
N ALA A 507 72.02 152.02 105.67
CA ALA A 507 70.77 152.01 104.89
C ALA A 507 69.68 153.02 105.21
N ASP A 508 70.01 154.06 105.96
CA ASP A 508 69.21 155.28 106.07
C ASP A 508 68.95 156.02 104.72
N LEU A 509 69.38 155.48 103.56
CA LEU A 509 69.32 156.09 102.22
C LEU A 509 67.94 156.02 101.50
N TYR A 510 67.02 155.12 101.86
CA TYR A 510 65.84 154.84 101.02
C TYR A 510 64.61 155.75 101.25
N ALA A 511 64.62 156.59 102.28
CA ALA A 511 63.45 157.32 102.76
C ALA A 511 62.94 158.51 101.88
N VAL A 512 63.54 158.85 100.74
CA VAL A 512 63.30 160.14 100.04
C VAL A 512 62.28 160.08 98.86
N GLN A 513 61.88 158.90 98.36
CA GLN A 513 61.49 158.83 96.94
C GLN A 513 59.99 158.93 96.53
N ARG A 514 58.97 159.18 97.37
CA ARG A 514 57.56 158.95 96.91
C ARG A 514 56.53 160.09 96.94
N THR A 515 56.88 161.37 97.12
CA THR A 515 55.92 162.47 97.26
C THR A 515 55.47 163.23 95.98
N THR A 516 55.72 162.79 94.72
CA THR A 516 55.42 163.62 93.50
C THR A 516 54.94 162.92 92.19
N ASP A 517 53.97 161.98 92.15
CA ASP A 517 53.41 161.47 90.86
C ASP A 517 51.90 161.06 90.95
N PRO A 518 51.01 161.31 89.93
CA PRO A 518 49.55 161.45 90.09
C PRO A 518 48.70 160.24 89.65
N THR A 519 49.20 159.01 89.68
CA THR A 519 48.37 157.82 89.45
C THR A 519 48.63 156.76 90.49
N GLY A 520 47.57 156.10 90.93
CA GLY A 520 47.69 155.01 91.88
C GLY A 520 47.95 155.47 93.31
N ILE A 521 48.05 154.59 94.28
CA ILE A 521 48.09 153.13 94.29
C ILE A 521 47.92 152.79 95.78
N GLY A 522 47.60 151.53 96.06
CA GLY A 522 47.54 151.02 97.42
C GLY A 522 48.88 150.60 98.07
N ALA A 523 48.70 149.77 99.11
CA ALA A 523 49.64 149.04 99.97
C ALA A 523 50.31 149.88 101.09
N PRO A 524 50.63 149.32 102.29
CA PRO A 524 51.42 148.07 102.47
C PRO A 524 51.06 147.11 103.66
N SER A 525 51.82 145.98 103.70
CA SER A 525 51.98 144.89 104.70
C SER A 525 52.48 145.36 106.10
N VAL A 526 52.22 144.72 107.26
CA VAL A 526 52.50 143.33 107.73
C VAL A 526 51.46 142.86 108.75
#